data_AF-A0A7S0G8V6-F1
#
_entry.id   AF-A0A7S0G8V6-F1
#
_cell.length_a   1.000
_cell.length_b   1.000
_cell.length_c   1.000
_cell.angle_alpha   90.00
_cell.angle_beta   90.00
_cell.angle_gamma   90.00
#
_symmetry.space_group_name_H-M   'P 1'
#
loop_
_entity.id
_entity.type
_entity.pdbx_description
1 polymer ?
#
loop_
_entity_poly.entity_id
_entity_poly.type
_entity_poly.pdbx_seq_one_letter_code
_entity_poly.pdbx_strand_id
1 'polypeptide(L)'
;NDPENQFHTIAEAPHQVYGPRDNLFLPNLLETAGNNKLFIFGKGENRICFTHVDNYCHGLCIAERVIGEGKNVAAGKFYIVTDGVTHPKGEQYLIFWEILDEAIIAMGFKPLASKPHLPLWLLFGLAYICEALQWITGTTFKLNYFNVLVLTMHRWFDIQNAQRDLGFEPIIGFKEGWADTIDWFKGNWLPKFHKGGGLKGLSSGTQDKIDIQKKSL
;
A
#
# COMPACT_ATOMS: atom_id res chain seq x y z
N ASN A 1 13.93 11.57 21.19
CA ASN A 1 14.54 10.68 22.19
C ASN A 1 15.40 11.50 23.12
N ASP A 2 15.05 11.55 24.40
CA ASP A 2 15.78 12.24 25.47
C ASP A 2 15.86 11.32 26.70
N PRO A 3 16.89 10.46 26.78
CA PRO A 3 17.06 9.52 27.88
C PRO A 3 17.28 10.17 29.25
N GLU A 4 17.85 11.39 29.29
CA GLU A 4 18.14 12.09 30.54
C GLU A 4 16.85 12.52 31.25
N ASN A 5 15.83 12.90 30.47
CA ASN A 5 14.50 13.23 30.95
C ASN A 5 13.50 12.05 30.94
N GLN A 6 14.00 10.80 30.86
CA GLN A 6 13.17 9.58 30.77
C GLN A 6 12.17 9.59 29.60
N PHE A 7 12.47 10.31 28.52
CA PHE A 7 11.62 10.43 27.35
C PHE A 7 12.14 9.58 26.18
N HIS A 8 11.70 8.33 26.14
CA HIS A 8 12.07 7.39 25.09
C HIS A 8 11.13 7.46 23.90
N THR A 9 11.66 7.33 22.68
CA THR A 9 10.87 7.29 21.45
C THR A 9 11.26 6.11 20.56
N ILE A 10 10.31 5.43 19.95
CA ILE A 10 10.54 4.50 18.83
C ILE A 10 9.68 4.97 17.67
N ALA A 11 10.24 4.94 16.46
CA ALA A 11 9.49 5.22 15.24
C ALA A 11 9.37 3.95 14.40
N GLU A 12 8.18 3.71 13.88
CA GLU A 12 7.87 2.54 13.06
C GLU A 12 7.02 2.96 11.86
N ALA A 13 7.34 2.44 10.69
CA ALA A 13 6.53 2.62 9.49
C ALA A 13 6.22 1.27 8.82
N PRO A 14 5.01 1.11 8.28
CA PRO A 14 4.72 0.01 7.39
C PRO A 14 5.22 0.37 5.98
N HIS A 15 5.15 -0.58 5.08
CA HIS A 15 5.17 -0.26 3.65
C HIS A 15 3.75 -0.34 3.07
N GLN A 16 3.50 -1.17 2.06
CA GLN A 16 2.21 -1.26 1.40
C GLN A 16 1.23 -1.96 2.32
N VAL A 17 0.47 -1.17 3.09
CA VAL A 17 -0.57 -1.69 3.97
C VAL A 17 -1.70 -2.28 3.14
N TYR A 18 -2.16 -3.45 3.55
CA TYR A 18 -3.37 -4.10 3.05
C TYR A 18 -4.11 -4.79 4.20
N GLY A 19 -5.34 -5.19 3.95
CA GLY A 19 -6.17 -5.86 4.94
C GLY A 19 -7.65 -5.65 4.66
N PRO A 20 -8.53 -6.36 5.37
CA PRO A 20 -9.95 -6.03 5.42
C PRO A 20 -10.16 -4.54 5.75
N ARG A 21 -11.15 -3.91 5.10
CA ARG A 21 -11.44 -2.47 5.25
C ARG A 21 -10.30 -1.55 4.78
N ASP A 22 -9.38 -2.00 3.93
CA ASP A 22 -8.49 -1.08 3.22
C ASP A 22 -9.33 -0.04 2.42
N ASN A 23 -8.97 1.24 2.56
CA ASN A 23 -9.67 2.36 1.94
C ASN A 23 -8.78 3.15 0.98
N LEU A 24 -7.53 2.74 0.78
CA LEU A 24 -6.55 3.52 0.02
C LEU A 24 -5.91 2.69 -1.08
N PHE A 25 -5.40 1.50 -0.76
CA PHE A 25 -4.56 0.79 -1.72
C PHE A 25 -5.39 0.01 -2.73
N LEU A 26 -6.00 -1.08 -2.27
CA LEU A 26 -6.76 -2.01 -3.10
C LEU A 26 -8.01 -1.37 -3.75
N PRO A 27 -8.85 -0.56 -3.07
CA PRO A 27 -10.06 -0.04 -3.70
C PRO A 27 -9.75 0.91 -4.87
N ASN A 28 -8.73 1.76 -4.76
CA ASN A 28 -8.35 2.68 -5.84
C ASN A 28 -7.92 1.94 -7.12
N LEU A 29 -7.22 0.83 -6.95
CA LEU A 29 -6.77 0.00 -8.06
C LEU A 29 -7.93 -0.84 -8.62
N LEU A 30 -8.76 -1.43 -7.76
CA LEU A 30 -9.95 -2.20 -8.17
C LEU A 30 -10.97 -1.31 -8.91
N GLU A 31 -11.19 -0.07 -8.49
CA GLU A 31 -12.04 0.86 -9.23
C GLU A 31 -11.51 1.10 -10.65
N THR A 32 -10.20 1.32 -10.76
CA THR A 32 -9.54 1.59 -12.05
C THR A 32 -9.55 0.34 -12.94
N ALA A 33 -9.38 -0.84 -12.35
CA ALA A 33 -9.45 -2.14 -13.00
C ALA A 33 -10.88 -2.49 -13.47
N GLY A 34 -11.88 -2.31 -12.62
CA GLY A 34 -13.30 -2.56 -12.93
C GLY A 34 -13.85 -1.62 -14.01
N ASN A 35 -13.27 -0.43 -14.16
CA ASN A 35 -13.51 0.49 -15.28
C ASN A 35 -12.64 0.21 -16.52
N ASN A 36 -11.85 -0.88 -16.51
CA ASN A 36 -10.94 -1.30 -17.58
C ASN A 36 -9.82 -0.30 -17.92
N LYS A 37 -9.50 0.64 -17.02
CA LYS A 37 -8.50 1.71 -17.22
C LYS A 37 -7.14 1.41 -16.61
N LEU A 38 -7.01 0.32 -15.85
CA LEU A 38 -5.74 -0.08 -15.24
C LEU A 38 -4.91 -0.90 -16.22
N PHE A 39 -3.63 -0.53 -16.35
CA PHE A 39 -2.62 -1.17 -17.20
C PHE A 39 -1.33 -1.35 -16.40
N ILE A 40 -0.54 -2.35 -16.78
CA ILE A 40 0.78 -2.60 -16.20
C ILE A 40 1.77 -1.54 -16.73
N PHE A 41 2.55 -0.95 -15.82
CA PHE A 41 3.51 0.09 -16.16
C PHE A 41 4.90 -0.52 -16.42
N GLY A 42 5.51 -0.18 -17.55
CA GLY A 42 6.83 -0.67 -17.93
C GLY A 42 6.86 -2.21 -18.03
N LYS A 43 7.87 -2.84 -17.44
CA LYS A 43 7.99 -4.30 -17.47
C LYS A 43 7.07 -5.02 -16.47
N GLY A 44 6.54 -4.31 -15.48
CA GLY A 44 5.70 -4.91 -14.43
C GLY A 44 6.45 -5.74 -13.39
N GLU A 45 7.77 -5.60 -13.31
CA GLU A 45 8.65 -6.39 -12.42
C GLU A 45 8.89 -5.72 -11.06
N ASN A 46 8.14 -4.66 -10.73
CA ASN A 46 8.39 -3.88 -9.51
C ASN A 46 8.11 -4.72 -8.26
N ARG A 47 9.13 -4.77 -7.40
CA ARG A 47 9.17 -5.56 -6.16
C ARG A 47 8.68 -4.70 -5.02
N ILE A 48 7.67 -5.16 -4.30
CA ILE A 48 7.05 -4.42 -3.19
C ILE A 48 6.88 -5.36 -2.00
N CYS A 49 7.19 -4.86 -0.81
CA CYS A 49 6.83 -5.52 0.43
C CYS A 49 5.43 -5.10 0.87
N PHE A 50 4.64 -6.06 1.33
CA PHE A 50 3.30 -5.86 1.85
C PHE A 50 3.28 -5.93 3.37
N THR A 51 2.28 -5.32 3.97
CA THR A 51 2.11 -5.30 5.43
C THR A 51 0.64 -5.46 5.76
N HIS A 52 0.26 -6.58 6.35
CA HIS A 52 -1.10 -6.74 6.84
C HIS A 52 -1.37 -5.71 7.95
N VAL A 53 -2.55 -5.11 7.97
CA VAL A 53 -2.92 -4.08 8.96
C VAL A 53 -2.71 -4.55 10.40
N ASP A 54 -3.06 -5.80 10.71
CA ASP A 54 -2.86 -6.35 12.06
C ASP A 54 -1.39 -6.64 12.37
N ASN A 55 -0.57 -6.99 11.37
CA ASN A 55 0.88 -7.11 11.55
C ASN A 55 1.49 -5.75 11.88
N TYR A 56 1.01 -4.68 11.23
CA TYR A 56 1.45 -3.32 11.55
C TYR A 56 1.02 -2.91 12.97
N CYS A 57 -0.25 -3.14 13.35
CA CYS A 57 -0.71 -2.88 14.71
C CYS A 57 0.07 -3.69 15.75
N HIS A 58 0.41 -4.95 15.44
CA HIS A 58 1.23 -5.79 16.29
C HIS A 58 2.63 -5.22 16.52
N GLY A 59 3.28 -4.72 15.46
CA GLY A 59 4.57 -4.02 15.55
C GLY A 59 4.50 -2.84 16.52
N LEU A 60 3.50 -1.97 16.36
CA LEU A 60 3.29 -0.83 17.26
C LEU A 60 3.09 -1.24 18.72
N CYS A 61 2.34 -2.32 18.98
CA CYS A 61 2.18 -2.85 20.34
C CYS A 61 3.48 -3.41 20.92
N ILE A 62 4.32 -4.06 20.11
CA ILE A 62 5.64 -4.53 20.54
C ILE A 62 6.53 -3.33 20.85
N ALA A 63 6.57 -2.32 19.97
CA ALA A 63 7.36 -1.13 20.18
C ALA A 63 6.99 -0.43 21.50
N GLU A 64 5.70 -0.32 21.82
CA GLU A 64 5.23 0.22 23.10
C GLU A 64 5.73 -0.59 24.31
N ARG A 65 5.63 -1.93 24.27
CA ARG A 65 6.13 -2.75 25.39
C ARG A 65 7.63 -2.63 25.58
N VAL A 66 8.38 -2.73 24.48
CA VAL A 66 9.84 -2.62 24.47
C VAL A 66 10.30 -1.25 24.99
N ILE A 67 9.53 -0.18 24.74
CA ILE A 67 9.80 1.15 25.32
C ILE A 67 9.57 1.23 26.82
N GLY A 68 8.57 0.52 27.35
CA GLY A 68 8.24 0.51 28.77
C GLY A 68 9.24 -0.27 29.64
N GLU A 69 9.94 -1.27 29.08
CA GLU A 69 10.83 -2.17 29.83
C GLU A 69 12.20 -1.55 30.20
N GLY A 70 12.49 -0.31 29.76
CA GLY A 70 13.64 0.47 30.23
C GLY A 70 15.04 -0.01 29.80
N LYS A 71 15.15 -1.14 29.08
CA LYS A 71 16.41 -1.68 28.53
C LYS A 71 16.50 -1.51 27.02
N ASN A 72 16.35 -0.29 26.53
CA ASN A 72 15.86 -0.20 25.16
C ASN A 72 16.94 0.06 24.10
N VAL A 73 17.53 -1.03 23.59
CA VAL A 73 18.37 -1.03 22.36
C VAL A 73 17.61 -0.39 21.18
N ALA A 74 16.28 -0.38 21.21
CA ALA A 74 15.43 0.21 20.18
C ALA A 74 15.13 1.71 20.37
N ALA A 75 15.45 2.32 21.52
CA ALA A 75 15.16 3.72 21.77
C ALA A 75 15.90 4.66 20.80
N GLY A 76 15.17 5.62 20.25
CA GLY A 76 15.63 6.60 19.27
C GLY A 76 15.78 6.07 17.85
N LYS A 77 15.41 4.81 17.59
CA LYS A 77 15.56 4.19 16.27
C LYS A 77 14.26 4.22 15.46
N PHE A 78 14.44 4.02 14.16
CA PHE A 78 13.38 3.87 13.17
C PHE A 78 13.39 2.45 12.62
N TYR A 79 12.20 1.83 12.59
CA TYR A 79 12.00 0.47 12.09
C TYR A 79 10.99 0.45 10.96
N ILE A 80 11.20 -0.46 10.03
CA ILE A 80 10.20 -0.82 9.03
C ILE A 80 9.66 -2.19 9.42
N VAL A 81 8.34 -2.32 9.47
CA VAL A 81 7.66 -3.60 9.67
C VAL A 81 6.89 -3.97 8.42
N THR A 82 6.97 -5.24 8.05
CA THR A 82 6.29 -5.81 6.89
C THR A 82 5.94 -7.27 7.19
N ASP A 83 5.24 -7.92 6.26
CA ASP A 83 4.98 -9.36 6.33
C ASP A 83 6.27 -10.20 6.18
N GLY A 84 7.39 -9.58 5.82
CA GLY A 84 8.74 -10.14 5.94
C GLY A 84 8.89 -11.50 5.27
N VAL A 85 9.34 -12.49 6.04
CA VAL A 85 9.58 -13.86 5.55
C VAL A 85 8.31 -14.66 5.24
N THR A 86 7.12 -14.15 5.60
CA THR A 86 5.86 -14.86 5.33
C THR A 86 5.38 -14.72 3.89
N HIS A 87 6.01 -13.83 3.12
CA HIS A 87 5.77 -13.76 1.68
C HIS A 87 6.11 -15.13 1.04
N PRO A 88 5.32 -15.60 0.04
CA PRO A 88 5.34 -16.98 -0.47
C PRO A 88 6.69 -17.60 -0.84
N LYS A 89 7.69 -16.79 -1.23
CA LYS A 89 9.03 -17.27 -1.63
C LYS A 89 10.08 -17.12 -0.54
N GLY A 90 9.70 -16.67 0.66
CA GLY A 90 10.63 -16.27 1.75
C GLY A 90 11.41 -14.99 1.45
N GLU A 91 11.31 -14.48 0.22
CA GLU A 91 11.80 -13.18 -0.20
C GLU A 91 10.94 -12.10 0.48
N GLN A 92 11.52 -11.08 1.11
CA GLN A 92 10.76 -10.02 1.81
C GLN A 92 9.99 -9.07 0.85
N TYR A 93 9.62 -9.55 -0.34
CA TYR A 93 8.90 -8.81 -1.37
C TYR A 93 8.02 -9.74 -2.22
N LEU A 94 7.09 -9.14 -2.94
CA LEU A 94 6.31 -9.75 -4.00
C LEU A 94 6.33 -8.89 -5.26
N ILE A 95 5.96 -9.48 -6.40
CA ILE A 95 5.77 -8.73 -7.64
C ILE A 95 4.40 -8.05 -7.57
N PHE A 96 4.42 -6.72 -7.57
CA PHE A 96 3.23 -5.91 -7.34
C PHE A 96 2.07 -6.24 -8.27
N TRP A 97 2.34 -6.31 -9.57
CA TRP A 97 1.29 -6.50 -10.58
C TRP A 97 0.72 -7.92 -10.55
N GLU A 98 1.50 -8.93 -10.18
CA GLU A 98 1.01 -10.31 -10.02
C GLU A 98 -0.03 -10.38 -8.88
N ILE A 99 0.33 -9.85 -7.71
CA ILE A 99 -0.56 -9.81 -6.53
C ILE A 99 -1.81 -8.99 -6.81
N LEU A 100 -1.66 -7.85 -7.50
CA LEU A 100 -2.81 -7.04 -7.87
C LEU A 100 -3.73 -7.77 -8.87
N ASP A 101 -3.17 -8.51 -9.81
CA ASP A 101 -3.95 -9.27 -10.79
C ASP A 101 -4.74 -10.40 -10.12
N GLU A 102 -4.19 -11.05 -9.09
CA GLU A 102 -4.92 -12.05 -8.28
C GLU A 102 -6.21 -11.46 -7.68
N ALA A 103 -6.14 -10.28 -7.07
CA ALA A 103 -7.32 -9.61 -6.53
C ALA A 103 -8.30 -9.19 -7.63
N ILE A 104 -7.82 -8.70 -8.77
CA ILE A 104 -8.65 -8.29 -9.91
C ILE A 104 -9.43 -9.48 -10.48
N ILE A 105 -8.76 -10.62 -10.66
CA ILE A 105 -9.38 -11.87 -11.12
C ILE A 105 -10.40 -12.35 -10.08
N ALA A 106 -10.08 -12.29 -8.79
CA ALA A 106 -10.99 -12.68 -7.72
C ALA A 106 -12.26 -11.82 -7.66
N MET A 107 -12.22 -10.57 -8.13
CA MET A 107 -13.39 -9.70 -8.28
C MET A 107 -14.19 -9.94 -9.57
N GLY A 108 -13.76 -10.86 -10.44
CA GLY A 108 -14.39 -11.14 -11.73
C GLY A 108 -14.10 -10.09 -12.81
N PHE A 109 -13.04 -9.29 -12.63
CA PHE A 109 -12.61 -8.31 -13.64
C PHE A 109 -11.64 -8.92 -14.65
N LYS A 110 -11.36 -8.18 -15.73
CA LYS A 110 -10.44 -8.65 -16.78
C LYS A 110 -9.00 -8.71 -16.24
N PRO A 111 -8.27 -9.83 -16.43
CA PRO A 111 -6.88 -9.93 -16.00
C PRO A 111 -6.01 -8.83 -16.59
N LEU A 112 -5.12 -8.24 -15.79
CA LEU A 112 -4.12 -7.28 -16.22
C LEU A 112 -3.10 -7.92 -17.15
N ALA A 113 -2.73 -9.18 -16.91
CA ALA A 113 -1.81 -9.93 -17.77
C ALA A 113 -2.32 -10.06 -19.23
N SER A 114 -3.63 -9.90 -19.46
CA SER A 114 -4.20 -9.91 -20.82
C SER A 114 -4.04 -8.59 -21.58
N LYS A 115 -3.62 -7.52 -20.89
CA LYS A 115 -3.48 -6.18 -21.46
C LYS A 115 -2.04 -5.89 -21.85
N PRO A 116 -1.80 -5.07 -22.89
CA PRO A 116 -0.45 -4.63 -23.22
C PRO A 116 0.11 -3.76 -22.10
N HIS A 117 1.42 -3.89 -21.87
CA HIS A 117 2.13 -3.04 -20.95
C HIS A 117 2.32 -1.64 -21.55
N LEU A 118 2.20 -0.60 -20.72
CA LEU A 118 2.42 0.77 -21.17
C LEU A 118 3.90 1.16 -21.00
N PRO A 119 4.58 1.61 -22.07
CA PRO A 119 6.00 1.96 -21.99
C PRO A 119 6.19 3.21 -21.13
N LEU A 120 7.30 3.25 -20.36
CA LEU A 120 7.54 4.30 -19.36
C LEU A 120 7.64 5.70 -19.97
N TRP A 121 8.29 5.84 -21.14
CA TRP A 121 8.42 7.13 -21.81
C TRP A 121 7.06 7.75 -22.14
N LEU A 122 6.08 6.92 -22.53
CA LEU A 122 4.72 7.37 -22.82
C LEU A 122 4.00 7.79 -21.53
N LEU A 123 4.12 6.99 -20.47
CA LEU A 123 3.50 7.28 -19.17
C LEU A 123 4.05 8.58 -18.56
N PHE A 124 5.37 8.78 -18.58
CA PHE A 124 5.98 10.03 -18.11
C PHE A 124 5.58 11.22 -18.98
N GLY A 125 5.55 11.08 -20.31
CA GLY A 125 5.08 12.14 -21.21
C GLY A 125 3.64 12.54 -20.92
N LEU A 126 2.73 11.57 -20.75
CA LEU A 126 1.34 11.82 -20.38
C LEU A 126 1.21 12.43 -18.98
N ALA A 127 2.02 11.99 -18.02
CA ALA A 127 2.02 12.53 -16.66
C ALA A 127 2.38 14.02 -16.63
N TYR A 128 3.42 14.43 -17.37
CA TYR A 128 3.79 15.86 -17.47
C TYR A 128 2.68 16.70 -18.11
N ILE A 129 1.99 16.17 -19.13
CA ILE A 129 0.83 16.85 -19.74
C ILE A 129 -0.31 16.99 -18.72
N CYS A 130 -0.62 15.92 -17.98
CA CYS A 130 -1.65 15.96 -16.94
C CYS A 130 -1.32 16.96 -15.83
N GLU A 131 -0.07 17.08 -15.41
CA GLU A 131 0.36 18.06 -14.41
C GLU A 131 0.26 19.50 -14.93
N ALA A 132 0.66 19.74 -16.18
CA ALA A 132 0.47 21.05 -16.82
C ALA A 132 -1.02 21.42 -16.92
N LEU A 133 -1.88 20.47 -17.29
CA LEU A 133 -3.33 20.67 -17.33
C LEU A 133 -3.92 20.87 -15.93
N GLN A 134 -3.42 20.18 -14.91
CA GLN A 134 -3.82 20.38 -13.52
C GLN A 134 -3.48 21.79 -13.06
N TRP A 135 -2.31 22.31 -13.42
CA TRP A 135 -1.91 23.67 -13.09
C TRP A 135 -2.83 24.73 -13.73
N ILE A 136 -3.29 24.48 -14.96
CA ILE A 136 -4.20 25.39 -15.68
C ILE A 136 -5.65 25.28 -15.18
N THR A 137 -6.13 24.06 -14.94
CA THR A 137 -7.56 23.78 -14.70
C THR A 137 -7.93 23.56 -13.23
N GLY A 138 -6.94 23.43 -12.35
CA GLY A 138 -7.12 23.06 -10.94
C GLY A 138 -7.66 21.63 -10.73
N THR A 139 -7.85 20.84 -11.79
CA THR A 139 -8.41 19.49 -11.70
C THR A 139 -7.32 18.47 -11.40
N THR A 140 -7.54 17.61 -10.39
CA THR A 140 -6.61 16.53 -10.05
C THR A 140 -6.81 15.31 -10.95
N PHE A 141 -5.74 14.87 -11.61
CA PHE A 141 -5.72 13.67 -12.44
C PHE A 141 -5.16 12.48 -11.67
N LYS A 142 -5.70 11.27 -11.95
CA LYS A 142 -5.17 10.01 -11.39
C LYS A 142 -3.76 9.68 -11.91
N LEU A 143 -3.40 10.16 -13.11
CA LEU A 143 -2.06 10.00 -13.66
C LEU A 143 -1.25 11.27 -13.40
N ASN A 144 -0.17 11.15 -12.65
CA ASN A 144 0.80 12.20 -12.38
C ASN A 144 2.21 11.57 -12.29
N TYR A 145 3.25 12.39 -12.26
CA TYR A 145 4.63 11.94 -12.28
C TYR A 145 4.93 11.02 -11.09
N PHE A 146 4.45 11.41 -9.90
CA PHE A 146 4.63 10.65 -8.67
C PHE A 146 4.03 9.24 -8.76
N ASN A 147 2.82 9.10 -9.29
CA ASN A 147 2.15 7.81 -9.45
C ASN A 147 2.89 6.91 -10.45
N VAL A 148 3.37 7.45 -11.56
CA VAL A 148 4.20 6.69 -12.51
C VAL A 148 5.48 6.21 -11.84
N LEU A 149 6.17 7.08 -11.10
CA LEU A 149 7.40 6.75 -10.39
C LEU A 149 7.18 5.66 -9.33
N VAL A 150 6.15 5.81 -8.50
CA VAL A 150 5.84 4.91 -7.38
C VAL A 150 5.39 3.52 -7.85
N LEU A 151 4.71 3.44 -9.00
CA LEU A 151 4.23 2.19 -9.61
C LEU A 151 5.31 1.45 -10.42
N THR A 152 6.48 2.06 -10.65
CA THR A 152 7.58 1.45 -11.41
C THR A 152 8.80 1.14 -10.55
N MET A 153 8.93 1.82 -9.40
CA MET A 153 10.05 1.65 -8.49
C MET A 153 9.96 0.36 -7.65
N HIS A 154 11.10 -0.31 -7.46
CA HIS A 154 11.24 -1.37 -6.46
C HIS A 154 11.27 -0.74 -5.05
N ARG A 155 10.36 -1.16 -4.17
CA ARG A 155 10.21 -0.65 -2.81
C ARG A 155 9.96 -1.80 -1.83
N TRP A 156 11.05 -2.44 -1.46
CA TRP A 156 11.05 -3.49 -0.45
C TRP A 156 12.19 -3.25 0.52
N PHE A 157 11.99 -3.69 1.76
CA PHE A 157 12.87 -3.38 2.88
C PHE A 157 13.17 -4.64 3.66
N ASP A 158 14.36 -4.67 4.26
CA ASP A 158 14.75 -5.72 5.19
C ASP A 158 14.29 -5.35 6.61
N ILE A 159 13.53 -6.24 7.24
CA ILE A 159 12.99 -6.05 8.60
C ILE A 159 13.86 -6.66 9.71
N GLN A 160 15.06 -7.17 9.40
CA GLN A 160 15.96 -7.80 10.37
C GLN A 160 16.23 -6.95 11.62
N ASN A 161 16.27 -5.62 11.48
CA ASN A 161 16.46 -4.72 12.61
C ASN A 161 15.26 -4.75 13.57
N ALA A 162 14.03 -4.80 13.04
CA ALA A 162 12.82 -4.92 13.86
C ALA A 162 12.77 -6.29 14.55
N GLN A 163 13.13 -7.36 13.83
CA GLN A 163 13.20 -8.71 14.42
C GLN A 163 14.21 -8.79 15.57
N ARG A 164 15.42 -8.25 15.36
CA ARG A 164 16.50 -8.31 16.35
C ARG A 164 16.25 -7.41 17.56
N ASP A 165 15.88 -6.15 17.34
CA ASP A 165 15.83 -5.15 18.41
C ASP A 165 14.46 -5.12 19.11
N LEU A 166 13.36 -5.43 18.40
CA LEU A 166 12.01 -5.43 18.95
C LEU A 166 11.47 -6.85 19.20
N GLY A 167 12.07 -7.89 18.63
CA GLY A 167 11.47 -9.23 18.64
C GLY A 167 10.24 -9.33 17.74
N PHE A 168 10.10 -8.42 16.77
CA PHE A 168 8.94 -8.39 15.89
C PHE A 168 8.90 -9.61 14.96
N GLU A 169 7.77 -10.32 14.96
CA GLU A 169 7.43 -11.31 13.94
C GLU A 169 6.00 -11.08 13.46
N PRO A 170 5.71 -11.20 12.14
CA PRO A 170 4.35 -11.07 11.63
C PRO A 170 3.47 -12.19 12.20
N ILE A 171 2.28 -11.81 12.68
CA ILE A 171 1.30 -12.72 13.29
C ILE A 171 0.36 -13.36 12.25
N ILE A 172 0.22 -12.72 11.09
CA ILE A 172 -0.58 -13.20 9.96
C ILE A 172 0.34 -13.37 8.77
N GLY A 173 0.30 -14.55 8.14
CA GLY A 173 1.05 -14.80 6.93
C GLY A 173 0.42 -14.15 5.71
N PHE A 174 1.23 -13.71 4.74
CA PHE A 174 0.73 -13.00 3.55
C PHE A 174 -0.41 -13.73 2.83
N LYS A 175 -0.30 -15.05 2.59
CA LYS A 175 -1.34 -15.81 1.87
C LYS A 175 -2.69 -15.80 2.59
N GLU A 176 -2.66 -15.93 3.90
CA GLU A 176 -3.86 -15.93 4.74
C GLU A 176 -4.48 -14.53 4.78
N GLY A 177 -3.69 -13.51 5.08
CA GLY A 177 -4.15 -12.12 5.12
C GLY A 177 -4.67 -11.64 3.77
N TRP A 178 -4.03 -12.05 2.66
CA TRP A 178 -4.46 -11.67 1.32
C TRP A 178 -5.79 -12.33 0.93
N ALA A 179 -5.97 -13.61 1.27
CA ALA A 179 -7.24 -14.31 1.07
C ALA A 179 -8.38 -13.67 1.87
N ASP A 180 -8.16 -13.38 3.16
CA ASP A 180 -9.15 -12.69 4.01
C ASP A 180 -9.49 -11.29 3.47
N THR A 181 -8.48 -10.56 3.01
CA THR A 181 -8.67 -9.26 2.35
C THR A 181 -9.57 -9.40 1.12
N ILE A 182 -9.27 -10.34 0.22
CA ILE A 182 -10.07 -10.57 -0.99
C ILE A 182 -11.53 -10.91 -0.62
N ASP A 183 -11.75 -11.80 0.33
CA ASP A 183 -13.09 -12.22 0.72
C ASP A 183 -13.89 -11.09 1.37
N TRP A 184 -13.23 -10.25 2.19
CA TRP A 184 -13.86 -9.03 2.70
C TRP A 184 -14.29 -8.10 1.57
N PHE A 185 -13.43 -7.88 0.55
CA PHE A 185 -13.75 -7.02 -0.59
C PHE A 185 -14.89 -7.59 -1.45
N LYS A 186 -14.96 -8.90 -1.66
CA LYS A 186 -16.09 -9.54 -2.36
C LYS A 186 -17.42 -9.32 -1.63
N GLY A 187 -17.43 -9.42 -0.31
CA GLY A 187 -18.64 -9.27 0.50
C GLY A 187 -19.07 -7.82 0.73
N ASN A 188 -18.12 -6.89 0.82
CA ASN A 188 -18.39 -5.53 1.34
C ASN A 188 -18.16 -4.40 0.33
N TRP A 189 -17.18 -4.55 -0.56
CA TRP A 189 -16.80 -3.52 -1.52
C TRP A 189 -17.43 -3.78 -2.90
N LEU A 190 -17.30 -5.00 -3.43
CA LEU A 190 -17.78 -5.37 -4.76
C LEU A 190 -19.28 -5.13 -4.97
N PRO A 191 -20.19 -5.40 -4.00
CA PRO A 191 -21.62 -5.10 -4.17
C PRO A 191 -21.94 -3.61 -4.28
N LYS A 192 -21.04 -2.75 -3.77
CA LYS A 192 -21.18 -1.28 -3.83
C LYS A 192 -20.48 -0.69 -5.06
N PHE A 193 -19.70 -1.49 -5.79
CA PHE A 193 -18.99 -1.03 -6.96
C PHE A 193 -19.95 -0.85 -8.14
N HIS A 194 -20.05 0.37 -8.64
CA HIS A 194 -20.79 0.69 -9.85
C HIS A 194 -19.82 1.14 -10.96
N LYS A 195 -20.00 0.60 -12.18
CA LYS A 195 -19.26 1.06 -13.35
C LYS A 195 -19.65 2.50 -13.68
N GLY A 196 -18.80 3.44 -13.27
CA GLY A 196 -19.09 4.86 -13.39
C GLY A 196 -18.02 5.72 -12.72
N GLY A 197 -16.74 5.54 -13.09
CA GLY A 197 -15.63 6.33 -12.56
C GLY A 197 -14.90 7.12 -13.66
N GLY A 198 -15.09 8.44 -13.68
CA GLY A 198 -14.34 9.37 -14.52
C GLY A 198 -12.83 9.39 -14.21
N LEU A 199 -12.03 10.02 -15.06
CA LEU A 199 -10.56 10.14 -14.93
C LEU A 199 -10.07 10.97 -13.72
N LYS A 200 -10.96 11.35 -12.78
CA LYS A 200 -10.72 12.32 -11.72
C LYS A 200 -10.63 11.66 -10.34
N GLY A 201 -9.72 12.17 -9.50
CA GLY A 201 -9.74 11.99 -8.04
C GLY A 201 -9.38 10.61 -7.47
N LEU A 202 -9.43 10.49 -6.14
CA LEU A 202 -9.34 9.23 -5.39
C LEU A 202 -10.70 8.52 -5.38
N SER A 203 -10.76 7.26 -4.91
CA SER A 203 -12.03 6.57 -4.66
C SER A 203 -12.93 7.40 -3.74
N SER A 204 -14.24 7.30 -3.93
CA SER A 204 -15.23 8.04 -3.11
C SER A 204 -14.98 7.85 -1.61
N GLY A 205 -14.76 6.60 -1.17
CA GLY A 205 -14.46 6.28 0.22
C GLY A 205 -13.13 6.84 0.75
N THR A 206 -12.09 6.97 -0.10
CA THR A 206 -10.84 7.65 0.30
C THR A 206 -11.07 9.15 0.47
N GLN A 207 -11.81 9.78 -0.45
CA GLN A 207 -12.08 11.21 -0.42
C GLN A 207 -12.89 11.60 0.82
N ASP A 208 -13.90 10.80 1.18
CA ASP A 208 -14.74 11.03 2.36
C ASP A 208 -13.91 11.10 3.65
N LYS A 209 -12.90 10.23 3.81
CA LYS A 209 -12.01 10.25 4.99
C LYS A 209 -11.09 11.47 5.01
N ILE A 210 -10.52 11.84 3.86
CA ILE A 210 -9.71 13.06 3.74
C ILE A 210 -10.56 14.28 4.13
N ASP A 211 -11.82 14.31 3.72
CA ASP A 211 -12.73 15.41 4.02
C ASP A 211 -13.14 15.43 5.50
N ILE A 212 -13.33 14.27 6.15
CA ILE A 212 -13.52 14.19 7.61
C ILE A 212 -12.30 14.74 8.36
N GLN A 213 -11.09 14.36 7.93
CA GLN A 213 -9.86 14.81 8.57
C GLN A 213 -9.63 16.31 8.38
N LYS A 214 -9.92 16.85 7.18
CA LYS A 214 -9.92 18.30 6.92
C LYS A 214 -10.94 19.08 7.75
N LYS A 215 -12.09 18.49 8.08
CA LYS A 215 -13.11 19.11 8.94
C LYS A 215 -12.73 19.13 10.42
N SER A 216 -11.76 18.30 10.81
CA SER A 216 -11.30 18.17 12.20
C SER A 216 -10.07 19.04 12.50
N LEU A 217 -9.59 19.81 11.51
CA LEU A 217 -8.53 20.81 11.58
C LEU A 217 -9.15 22.21 11.47
#